data_AF-M5T263-F1
#
_entry.id   AF-M5T263-F1
#
_cell.length_a   1.000
_cell.length_b   1.000
_cell.length_c   1.000
_cell.angle_alpha   90.00
_cell.angle_beta   90.00
_cell.angle_gamma   90.00
#
_symmetry.space_group_name_H-M   'P 1'
#
loop_
_entity.id
_entity.type
_entity.pdbx_description
1 polymer ?
#
loop_
_entity_poly.entity_id
_entity_poly.type
_entity_poly.pdbx_seq_one_letter_code
_entity_poly.pdbx_strand_id
1 'polypeptide(L)'
;MRSSKQKQHGFTLVELLVVIAIIGVLVGLLLPAVQAAREAARRMSCSNNFKQIGLAIHNYHSSYQQLPTHGSGTMPLLQPPGNVADGPSQVWRSSTTASRESLSMLVGILPFIEQQAIWEQVSNPSAERTDGNLGAAIGTVANPWNPMGPTPQDINYIPWATEIVAYRCPSDPGFGLPALGRTNFAACIGDSAVQSDYGPYLNVSPFDRSAAEDARAACRGFFMPRQRTAFRDCLDGLSNTIAMGEIATDLGDEDVRTKVPNVSGSPHINHIRQNPSYCADNGLIDPERPRFWAPGNTGNTAIAGRGYRWASHMPFYGSVMTILPPNREVCIQSNGYNTRCIAGVSSRHQGGAHVLMGDGAVKFVTDSIEAGDSRAGMVFNITWAAQRPGLPSPYGLWGSLGTRAAREVIDAEF
;
A
#
# COMPACT_ATOMS: atom_id res chain seq x y z
N MET A 1 9.42 45.77 66.13
CA MET A 1 9.48 45.52 64.67
C MET A 1 8.23 46.10 64.02
N ARG A 2 8.35 47.19 63.24
CA ARG A 2 7.21 47.75 62.49
C ARG A 2 7.12 47.05 61.13
N SER A 3 6.08 46.24 60.94
CA SER A 3 5.78 45.58 59.67
C SER A 3 5.33 46.64 58.64
N SER A 4 6.12 46.83 57.59
CA SER A 4 5.74 47.60 56.41
C SER A 4 4.64 46.81 55.68
N LYS A 5 3.38 47.26 55.78
CA LYS A 5 2.30 46.73 54.94
C LYS A 5 2.60 47.13 53.49
N GLN A 6 3.08 46.18 52.68
CA GLN A 6 3.10 46.33 51.23
C GLN A 6 1.66 46.60 50.76
N LYS A 7 1.45 47.76 50.13
CA LYS A 7 0.19 48.06 49.44
C LYS A 7 0.08 47.08 48.27
N GLN A 8 -0.84 46.13 48.36
CA GLN A 8 -1.20 45.29 47.23
C GLN A 8 -2.00 46.16 46.25
N HIS A 9 -1.45 46.39 45.05
CA HIS A 9 -2.17 47.07 43.97
C HIS A 9 -3.25 46.11 43.45
N GLY A 10 -4.52 46.51 43.54
CA GLY A 10 -5.64 45.76 42.97
C GLY A 10 -5.65 45.88 41.45
N PHE A 11 -5.82 44.76 40.77
CA PHE A 11 -5.89 44.70 39.31
C PHE A 11 -7.21 45.29 38.82
N THR A 12 -7.18 46.21 37.85
CA THR A 12 -8.40 46.80 37.30
C THR A 12 -9.02 45.87 36.24
N LEU A 13 -10.35 45.91 36.11
CA LEU A 13 -11.07 45.13 35.10
C LEU A 13 -10.58 45.46 33.67
N VAL A 14 -10.16 46.70 33.43
CA VAL A 14 -9.63 47.15 32.13
C VAL A 14 -8.28 46.49 31.83
N GLU A 15 -7.37 46.42 32.81
CA GLU A 15 -6.07 45.74 32.63
C GLU A 15 -6.24 44.26 32.28
N LEU A 16 -7.21 43.58 32.91
CA LEU A 16 -7.53 42.19 32.60
C LEU A 16 -8.06 42.01 31.18
N LEU A 17 -8.99 42.86 30.76
CA LEU A 17 -9.56 42.80 29.42
C LEU A 17 -8.51 43.04 28.33
N VAL A 18 -7.60 43.99 28.53
CA VAL A 18 -6.51 44.27 27.57
C VAL A 18 -5.58 43.06 27.44
N VAL A 19 -5.19 42.43 28.55
CA VAL A 19 -4.32 41.24 28.52
C VAL A 19 -4.99 40.09 27.79
N ILE A 20 -6.27 39.82 28.06
CA ILE A 20 -7.02 38.77 27.36
C ILE A 20 -7.14 39.10 25.86
N ALA A 21 -7.38 40.37 25.50
CA ALA A 21 -7.44 40.78 24.10
C ALA A 21 -6.10 40.57 23.37
N ILE A 22 -4.97 40.92 23.99
CA ILE A 22 -3.64 40.70 23.42
C ILE A 22 -3.34 39.20 23.26
N ILE A 23 -3.61 38.38 24.29
CA ILE A 23 -3.45 36.93 24.21
C ILE A 23 -4.34 36.36 23.10
N GLY A 24 -5.59 36.81 23.00
CA GLY A 24 -6.52 36.41 21.96
C GLY A 24 -6.00 36.70 20.55
N VAL A 25 -5.45 37.90 20.32
CA VAL A 25 -4.83 38.28 19.04
C VAL A 25 -3.58 37.44 18.76
N LEU A 26 -2.67 37.29 19.73
CA LEU A 26 -1.45 36.50 19.56
C LEU A 26 -1.76 35.03 19.25
N VAL A 27 -2.66 34.41 20.01
CA VAL A 27 -3.09 33.02 19.76
C VAL A 27 -3.79 32.90 18.41
N GLY A 28 -4.66 33.87 18.05
CA GLY A 28 -5.35 33.90 16.78
C GLY A 28 -4.42 33.95 15.57
N LEU A 29 -3.28 34.65 15.69
CA LEU A 29 -2.27 34.72 14.63
C LEU A 29 -1.31 33.52 14.65
N LEU A 30 -0.99 32.97 15.82
CA LEU A 30 -0.02 31.87 15.97
C LEU A 30 -0.61 30.49 15.67
N LEU A 31 -1.89 30.25 15.97
CA LEU A 31 -2.48 28.92 15.83
C LEU A 31 -2.48 28.41 14.38
N PRO A 32 -2.91 29.18 13.36
CA PRO A 32 -2.85 28.73 11.97
C PRO A 32 -1.40 28.47 11.51
N ALA A 33 -0.47 29.33 11.91
CA ALA A 33 0.95 29.22 11.55
C ALA A 33 1.59 27.96 12.15
N VAL A 34 1.32 27.64 13.41
CA VAL A 34 1.85 26.43 14.07
C VAL A 34 1.30 25.17 13.40
N GLN A 35 0.04 25.15 12.97
CA GLN A 35 -0.52 23.98 12.27
C GLN A 35 0.09 23.79 10.88
N ALA A 36 0.26 24.88 10.12
CA ALA A 36 0.94 24.83 8.83
C ALA A 36 2.39 24.32 8.96
N ALA A 37 3.13 24.81 9.97
CA ALA A 37 4.48 24.35 10.25
C ALA A 37 4.53 22.86 10.64
N ARG A 38 3.59 22.40 11.49
CA ARG A 38 3.49 20.98 11.86
C ARG A 38 3.22 20.09 10.66
N GLU A 39 2.33 20.51 9.76
CA GLU A 39 2.03 19.73 8.55
C GLU A 39 3.21 19.70 7.57
N ALA A 40 3.91 20.82 7.39
CA ALA A 40 5.14 20.84 6.61
C ALA A 40 6.21 19.90 7.17
N ALA A 41 6.38 19.86 8.50
CA ALA A 41 7.31 18.94 9.16
C ALA A 41 6.91 17.47 8.95
N ARG A 42 5.61 17.14 9.06
CA ARG A 42 5.14 15.77 8.79
C ARG A 42 5.36 15.35 7.34
N ARG A 43 5.11 16.24 6.38
CA ARG A 43 5.40 16.00 4.94
C ARG A 43 6.87 15.71 4.70
N MET A 44 7.75 16.53 5.27
CA MET A 44 9.19 16.34 5.16
C MET A 44 9.65 15.01 5.76
N SER A 45 9.13 14.64 6.94
CA SER A 45 9.44 13.37 7.57
C SER A 45 8.93 12.17 6.76
N CYS A 46 7.72 12.26 6.19
CA CYS A 46 7.15 11.22 5.35
C CYS A 46 7.99 11.01 4.06
N SER A 47 8.36 12.11 3.39
CA SER A 47 9.27 12.08 2.24
C SER A 47 10.63 11.47 2.59
N ASN A 48 11.19 11.78 3.76
CA ASN A 48 12.47 11.22 4.21
C ASN A 48 12.39 9.72 4.48
N ASN A 49 11.34 9.23 5.12
CA ASN A 49 11.11 7.79 5.30
C ASN A 49 11.01 7.10 3.93
N PHE A 50 10.34 7.74 2.97
CA PHE A 50 10.24 7.18 1.62
C PHE A 50 11.59 7.16 0.89
N LYS A 51 12.44 8.18 1.08
CA LYS A 51 13.81 8.20 0.55
C LYS A 51 14.66 7.06 1.13
N GLN A 52 14.50 6.73 2.41
CA GLN A 52 15.21 5.60 3.02
C GLN A 52 14.84 4.28 2.34
N ILE A 53 13.55 4.08 2.02
CA ILE A 53 13.10 2.92 1.25
C ILE A 53 13.70 2.91 -0.16
N GLY A 54 13.75 4.06 -0.84
CA GLY A 54 14.41 4.20 -2.14
C GLY A 54 15.88 3.78 -2.09
N LEU A 55 16.64 4.31 -1.14
CA LEU A 55 18.04 3.92 -0.91
C LEU A 55 18.17 2.42 -0.64
N ALA A 56 17.25 1.84 0.15
CA ALA A 56 17.25 0.42 0.45
C ALA A 56 17.02 -0.45 -0.80
N ILE A 57 16.14 -0.04 -1.73
CA ILE A 57 15.95 -0.72 -3.03
C ILE A 57 17.24 -0.68 -3.85
N HIS A 58 17.91 0.47 -3.92
CA HIS A 58 19.16 0.61 -4.66
C HIS A 58 20.29 -0.22 -4.03
N ASN A 59 20.40 -0.26 -2.71
CA ASN A 59 21.37 -1.09 -1.99
C ASN A 59 21.10 -2.59 -2.17
N TYR A 60 19.82 -2.98 -2.17
CA TYR A 60 19.40 -4.34 -2.50
C TYR A 60 19.83 -4.70 -3.94
N HIS A 61 19.55 -3.82 -4.91
CA HIS A 61 19.96 -4.03 -6.29
C HIS A 61 21.49 -4.09 -6.45
N SER A 62 22.23 -3.23 -5.76
CA SER A 62 23.71 -3.26 -5.77
C SER A 62 24.24 -4.60 -5.26
N SER A 63 23.65 -5.14 -4.19
CA SER A 63 24.08 -6.38 -3.55
C SER A 63 23.68 -7.64 -4.35
N TYR A 64 22.46 -7.66 -4.89
CA TYR A 64 21.85 -8.86 -5.47
C TYR A 64 21.67 -8.82 -6.99
N GLN A 65 22.01 -7.70 -7.65
CA GLN A 65 21.85 -7.49 -9.10
C GLN A 65 20.42 -7.72 -9.61
N GLN A 66 19.44 -7.48 -8.73
CA GLN A 66 18.01 -7.55 -9.01
C GLN A 66 17.25 -6.65 -8.03
N LEU A 67 16.04 -6.23 -8.37
CA LEU A 67 15.11 -5.57 -7.46
C LEU A 67 14.60 -6.56 -6.40
N PRO A 68 14.22 -6.07 -5.20
CA PRO A 68 13.53 -6.90 -4.22
C PRO A 68 12.21 -7.41 -4.84
N THR A 69 11.97 -8.72 -4.70
CA THR A 69 10.79 -9.35 -5.33
C THR A 69 9.54 -9.02 -4.54
N HIS A 70 8.56 -8.40 -5.19
CA HIS A 70 7.21 -8.20 -4.66
C HIS A 70 6.37 -9.45 -4.98
N GLY A 71 5.93 -10.20 -3.98
CA GLY A 71 5.40 -11.54 -4.18
C GLY A 71 6.46 -12.61 -4.06
N SER A 72 7.09 -12.68 -2.90
CA SER A 72 8.10 -13.69 -2.55
C SER A 72 7.68 -14.49 -1.33
N GLY A 73 8.50 -15.45 -0.91
CA GLY A 73 8.24 -16.27 0.27
C GLY A 73 8.30 -17.75 -0.08
N THR A 74 7.63 -18.55 0.75
CA THR A 74 7.63 -20.01 0.65
C THR A 74 6.26 -20.50 0.18
N MET A 75 6.22 -21.67 -0.44
CA MET A 75 4.96 -22.37 -0.74
C MET A 75 4.83 -23.58 0.18
N PRO A 76 3.61 -23.96 0.61
CA PRO A 76 3.40 -25.24 1.28
C PRO A 76 3.91 -26.36 0.37
N LEU A 77 4.64 -27.32 0.93
CA LEU A 77 4.99 -28.53 0.18
C LEU A 77 3.68 -29.21 -0.24
N LEU A 78 3.53 -29.52 -1.53
CA LEU A 78 2.39 -30.27 -2.04
C LEU A 78 2.25 -31.56 -1.21
N GLN A 79 1.20 -31.67 -0.41
CA GLN A 79 0.85 -32.95 0.21
C GLN A 79 0.55 -33.96 -0.92
N PRO A 80 0.68 -35.29 -0.66
CA PRO A 80 0.65 -36.34 -1.68
C PRO A 80 -0.47 -36.17 -2.71
N PRO A 81 -0.30 -36.69 -3.95
CA PRO A 81 -1.14 -36.33 -5.08
C PRO A 81 -2.61 -36.60 -4.78
N GLY A 82 -3.39 -35.53 -4.63
CA GLY A 82 -4.82 -35.62 -4.32
C GLY A 82 -5.37 -34.39 -3.57
N ASN A 83 -4.56 -33.69 -2.78
CA ASN A 83 -5.02 -32.52 -2.02
C ASN A 83 -4.70 -31.20 -2.73
N VAL A 84 -5.51 -30.83 -3.73
CA VAL A 84 -5.44 -29.53 -4.43
C VAL A 84 -5.70 -28.32 -3.51
N ALA A 85 -6.12 -28.58 -2.27
CA ALA A 85 -6.38 -27.63 -1.20
C ALA A 85 -5.14 -26.84 -0.71
N ASP A 86 -3.95 -27.42 -0.82
CA ASP A 86 -2.69 -26.70 -0.55
C ASP A 86 -1.94 -26.38 -1.84
N GLY A 87 -2.70 -26.46 -2.93
CA GLY A 87 -2.27 -26.09 -4.24
C GLY A 87 -1.82 -24.62 -4.28
N PRO A 88 -0.80 -24.35 -5.07
CA PRO A 88 -0.26 -23.01 -5.30
C PRO A 88 -1.21 -22.09 -6.09
N SER A 89 -2.29 -22.66 -6.63
CA SER A 89 -3.40 -21.89 -7.17
C SER A 89 -4.24 -21.21 -6.09
N GLN A 90 -4.09 -21.57 -4.80
CA GLN A 90 -4.90 -21.06 -3.70
C GLN A 90 -4.16 -20.02 -2.86
N VAL A 91 -3.67 -18.95 -3.49
CA VAL A 91 -2.86 -17.90 -2.82
C VAL A 91 -3.65 -17.09 -1.80
N TRP A 92 -4.98 -17.10 -1.90
CA TRP A 92 -5.90 -16.44 -0.98
C TRP A 92 -6.09 -17.20 0.34
N ARG A 93 -5.66 -18.47 0.43
CA ARG A 93 -5.82 -19.28 1.64
C ARG A 93 -4.74 -18.97 2.65
N SER A 94 -5.11 -18.94 3.93
CA SER A 94 -4.13 -18.89 5.03
C SER A 94 -3.24 -20.14 5.01
N SER A 95 -2.01 -20.00 5.46
CA SER A 95 -1.14 -21.12 5.82
C SER A 95 -0.30 -20.75 7.02
N THR A 96 -0.18 -21.69 7.96
CA THR A 96 0.75 -21.60 9.10
C THR A 96 2.14 -22.15 8.76
N THR A 97 2.29 -22.76 7.59
CA THR A 97 3.47 -23.57 7.20
C THR A 97 4.42 -22.81 6.27
N ALA A 98 3.86 -21.83 5.56
CA ALA A 98 4.51 -21.12 4.48
C ALA A 98 3.77 -19.81 4.24
N SER A 99 4.47 -18.83 3.68
CA SER A 99 3.92 -17.53 3.36
C SER A 99 3.12 -17.49 2.07
N ARG A 100 3.00 -18.61 1.33
CA ARG A 100 2.32 -18.73 0.03
C ARG A 100 2.77 -17.70 -1.02
N GLU A 101 4.07 -17.42 -1.04
CA GLU A 101 4.67 -16.36 -1.84
C GLU A 101 3.97 -14.99 -1.71
N SER A 102 3.35 -14.75 -0.54
CA SER A 102 2.52 -13.56 -0.31
C SER A 102 3.30 -12.37 0.29
N LEU A 103 4.64 -12.46 0.36
CA LEU A 103 5.50 -11.45 0.97
C LEU A 103 5.78 -10.27 0.04
N SER A 104 5.63 -9.06 0.57
CA SER A 104 5.94 -7.81 -0.11
C SER A 104 7.46 -7.61 -0.25
N MET A 105 7.84 -6.74 -1.19
CA MET A 105 9.24 -6.32 -1.34
C MET A 105 9.81 -5.68 -0.05
N LEU A 106 8.94 -5.15 0.82
CA LEU A 106 9.32 -4.56 2.10
C LEU A 106 9.98 -5.58 3.04
N VAL A 107 9.64 -6.86 2.94
CA VAL A 107 10.31 -7.91 3.73
C VAL A 107 11.77 -8.08 3.29
N GLY A 108 12.01 -8.06 1.97
CA GLY A 108 13.35 -8.26 1.40
C GLY A 108 14.32 -7.11 1.66
N ILE A 109 13.82 -5.91 1.93
CA ILE A 109 14.66 -4.72 2.19
C ILE A 109 14.91 -4.46 3.68
N LEU A 110 14.36 -5.25 4.61
CA LEU A 110 14.57 -5.07 6.06
C LEU A 110 16.05 -4.87 6.46
N PRO A 111 17.01 -5.66 5.95
CA PRO A 111 18.43 -5.47 6.28
C PRO A 111 19.00 -4.12 5.82
N PHE A 112 18.37 -3.50 4.81
CA PHE A 112 18.82 -2.25 4.19
C PHE A 112 18.15 -1.00 4.77
N ILE A 113 17.27 -1.17 5.77
CA ILE A 113 16.61 -0.08 6.51
C ILE A 113 16.83 -0.21 8.02
N GLU A 114 17.97 -0.76 8.43
CA GLU A 114 18.35 -0.95 9.84
C GLU A 114 17.35 -1.84 10.63
N GLN A 115 16.65 -2.77 9.95
CA GLN A 115 15.73 -3.73 10.57
C GLN A 115 16.29 -5.17 10.55
N GLN A 116 17.60 -5.32 10.79
CA GLN A 116 18.30 -6.60 10.80
C GLN A 116 17.69 -7.59 11.82
N ALA A 117 17.31 -7.12 13.02
CA ALA A 117 16.71 -7.98 14.04
C ALA A 117 15.38 -8.60 13.61
N ILE A 118 14.53 -7.86 12.89
CA ILE A 118 13.27 -8.39 12.34
C ILE A 118 13.58 -9.37 11.21
N TRP A 119 14.53 -9.04 10.34
CA TRP A 119 14.95 -9.95 9.28
C TRP A 119 15.42 -11.31 9.84
N GLU A 120 16.22 -11.31 10.90
CA GLU A 120 16.69 -12.54 11.54
C GLU A 120 15.56 -13.39 12.11
N GLN A 121 14.49 -12.78 12.64
CA GLN A 121 13.28 -13.50 13.07
C GLN A 121 12.49 -14.07 11.89
N VAL A 122 12.48 -13.38 10.74
CA VAL A 122 11.80 -13.83 9.52
C VAL A 122 12.57 -14.93 8.81
N SER A 123 13.89 -14.80 8.69
CA SER A 123 14.73 -15.70 7.89
C SER A 123 15.05 -17.01 8.58
N ASN A 124 14.84 -17.12 9.89
CA ASN A 124 15.14 -18.31 10.68
C ASN A 124 13.87 -18.95 11.24
N PRO A 125 13.88 -20.25 11.56
CA PRO A 125 12.77 -20.87 12.28
C PRO A 125 12.57 -20.20 13.65
N SER A 126 11.32 -20.00 14.06
CA SER A 126 11.00 -19.39 15.35
C SER A 126 9.90 -20.16 16.07
N ALA A 127 10.10 -20.46 17.35
CA ALA A 127 9.06 -21.04 18.20
C ALA A 127 8.15 -19.98 18.85
N GLU A 128 8.51 -18.71 18.73
CA GLU A 128 7.86 -17.62 19.43
C GLU A 128 6.51 -17.27 18.79
N ARG A 129 5.55 -16.92 19.64
CA ARG A 129 4.19 -16.58 19.23
C ARG A 129 3.65 -15.44 20.08
N THR A 130 2.79 -14.60 19.49
CA THR A 130 2.17 -13.48 20.21
C THR A 130 1.23 -13.93 21.35
N ASP A 131 0.70 -15.15 21.28
CA ASP A 131 -0.14 -15.78 22.31
C ASP A 131 0.66 -16.48 23.43
N GLY A 132 1.99 -16.56 23.32
CA GLY A 132 2.86 -17.25 24.27
C GLY A 132 2.74 -18.78 24.27
N ASN A 133 1.96 -19.38 23.35
CA ASN A 133 1.69 -20.81 23.35
C ASN A 133 2.82 -21.60 22.69
N LEU A 134 3.68 -22.26 23.47
CA LEU A 134 4.77 -23.09 22.95
C LEU A 134 4.36 -24.53 22.60
N GLY A 135 3.08 -24.89 22.75
CA GLY A 135 2.61 -26.29 22.83
C GLY A 135 1.99 -26.92 21.57
N ALA A 136 2.27 -26.43 20.36
CA ALA A 136 1.71 -27.05 19.15
C ALA A 136 2.17 -28.52 18.98
N ALA A 137 1.24 -29.43 18.66
CA ALA A 137 1.49 -30.87 18.58
C ALA A 137 2.41 -31.26 17.42
N ILE A 138 3.26 -32.29 17.60
CA ILE A 138 4.06 -32.92 16.54
C ILE A 138 3.13 -33.36 15.40
N GLY A 139 3.37 -32.86 14.18
CA GLY A 139 2.55 -33.13 12.99
C GLY A 139 1.44 -32.11 12.72
N THR A 140 1.24 -31.12 13.61
CA THR A 140 0.51 -29.89 13.29
C THR A 140 1.51 -28.78 13.04
N VAL A 141 1.35 -28.02 11.97
CA VAL A 141 2.34 -27.01 11.60
C VAL A 141 2.05 -25.74 12.40
N ALA A 142 2.61 -25.65 13.61
CA ALA A 142 2.54 -24.44 14.44
C ALA A 142 3.59 -24.36 15.57
N ASN A 143 4.67 -25.15 15.57
CA ASN A 143 5.90 -24.87 16.34
C ASN A 143 7.07 -25.79 15.91
N PRO A 144 8.24 -25.27 15.48
CA PRO A 144 8.54 -23.86 15.17
C PRO A 144 7.92 -23.43 13.83
N TRP A 145 7.64 -22.13 13.70
CA TRP A 145 7.40 -21.48 12.42
C TRP A 145 8.57 -21.75 11.48
N ASN A 146 8.29 -22.08 10.23
CA ASN A 146 9.31 -22.23 9.20
C ASN A 146 9.93 -20.86 8.85
N PRO A 147 11.16 -20.86 8.30
CA PRO A 147 11.73 -19.67 7.67
C PRO A 147 10.75 -19.03 6.67
N MET A 148 10.77 -17.71 6.60
CA MET A 148 9.85 -16.87 5.82
C MET A 148 8.39 -16.89 6.30
N GLY A 149 8.15 -17.46 7.48
CA GLY A 149 6.91 -17.34 8.23
C GLY A 149 5.65 -17.92 7.58
N PRO A 150 4.51 -17.82 8.27
CA PRO A 150 3.18 -18.12 7.72
C PRO A 150 2.70 -16.98 6.81
N THR A 151 1.49 -17.12 6.27
CA THR A 151 0.83 -16.03 5.55
C THR A 151 0.75 -14.74 6.41
N PRO A 152 0.96 -13.52 5.86
CA PRO A 152 0.98 -12.24 6.58
C PRO A 152 -0.27 -11.88 7.39
N GLN A 153 -1.35 -12.67 7.29
CA GLN A 153 -2.57 -12.50 8.07
C GLN A 153 -2.56 -13.23 9.41
N ASP A 154 -1.54 -14.04 9.69
CA ASP A 154 -1.44 -14.77 10.95
C ASP A 154 -0.88 -13.85 12.04
N ILE A 155 -1.76 -13.40 12.94
CA ILE A 155 -1.43 -12.56 14.10
C ILE A 155 -0.46 -13.24 15.07
N ASN A 156 -0.35 -14.57 15.03
CA ASN A 156 0.49 -15.31 15.96
C ASN A 156 1.96 -15.24 15.61
N TYR A 157 2.31 -14.82 14.39
CA TYR A 157 3.70 -14.62 13.99
C TYR A 157 4.15 -13.18 14.31
N ILE A 158 5.00 -13.06 15.32
CA ILE A 158 5.43 -11.77 15.90
C ILE A 158 5.95 -10.77 14.84
N PRO A 159 6.79 -11.17 13.87
CA PRO A 159 7.26 -10.22 12.85
C PRO A 159 6.14 -9.52 12.07
N TRP A 160 5.04 -10.22 11.78
CA TRP A 160 3.90 -9.62 11.09
C TRP A 160 3.15 -8.62 11.97
N ALA A 161 3.08 -8.82 13.28
CA ALA A 161 2.43 -7.87 14.19
C ALA A 161 3.32 -6.67 14.59
N THR A 162 4.56 -6.60 14.10
CA THR A 162 5.52 -5.54 14.48
C THR A 162 5.37 -4.30 13.61
N GLU A 163 5.27 -3.13 14.24
CA GLU A 163 5.24 -1.82 13.56
C GLU A 163 6.66 -1.36 13.23
N ILE A 164 6.92 -1.04 11.96
CA ILE A 164 8.21 -0.56 11.49
C ILE A 164 8.09 0.93 11.19
N VAL A 165 8.76 1.75 12.00
CA VAL A 165 8.68 3.23 11.91
C VAL A 165 9.06 3.75 10.52
N ALA A 166 10.06 3.14 9.87
CA ALA A 166 10.48 3.50 8.52
C ALA A 166 9.38 3.30 7.46
N TYR A 167 8.38 2.45 7.72
CA TYR A 167 7.25 2.21 6.82
C TYR A 167 6.04 3.09 7.11
N ARG A 168 6.14 4.02 8.08
CA ARG A 168 5.04 4.90 8.49
C ARG A 168 5.25 6.32 8.01
N CYS A 169 4.14 6.96 7.68
CA CYS A 169 4.03 8.39 7.41
C CYS A 169 3.46 9.07 8.67
N PRO A 170 4.14 10.08 9.26
CA PRO A 170 3.63 10.72 10.48
C PRO A 170 2.30 11.45 10.36
N SER A 171 1.82 11.70 9.13
CA SER A 171 0.47 12.25 8.89
C SER A 171 -0.64 11.20 8.93
N ASP A 172 -0.31 9.92 8.95
CA ASP A 172 -1.27 8.84 9.13
C ASP A 172 -1.41 8.49 10.62
N PRO A 173 -2.57 8.72 11.24
CA PRO A 173 -2.76 8.53 12.68
C PRO A 173 -3.03 7.07 13.08
N GLY A 174 -3.14 6.14 12.13
CA GLY A 174 -3.47 4.74 12.42
C GLY A 174 -2.37 4.03 13.20
N PHE A 175 -2.73 3.22 14.19
CA PHE A 175 -1.80 2.37 14.94
C PHE A 175 -2.50 1.12 15.45
N GLY A 176 -1.74 0.02 15.61
CA GLY A 176 -2.20 -1.18 16.29
C GLY A 176 -3.38 -1.90 15.62
N LEU A 177 -4.05 -2.74 16.41
CA LEU A 177 -5.17 -3.55 15.94
C LEU A 177 -6.29 -2.68 15.34
N PRO A 178 -7.00 -3.18 14.32
CA PRO A 178 -6.94 -4.53 13.75
C PRO A 178 -5.83 -4.77 12.71
N ALA A 179 -4.91 -3.82 12.51
CA ALA A 179 -3.76 -4.01 11.63
C ALA A 179 -2.68 -4.91 12.25
N LEU A 180 -1.99 -5.69 11.42
CA LEU A 180 -0.80 -6.48 11.75
C LEU A 180 0.41 -5.74 11.17
N GLY A 181 0.77 -4.63 11.82
CA GLY A 181 1.82 -3.72 11.36
C GLY A 181 1.44 -2.94 10.11
N ARG A 182 1.33 -1.61 10.23
CA ARG A 182 0.86 -0.76 9.14
C ARG A 182 2.00 -0.37 8.21
N THR A 183 1.66 -0.15 6.93
CA THR A 183 2.56 0.51 5.97
C THR A 183 1.85 1.67 5.27
N ASN A 184 2.58 2.75 5.05
CA ASN A 184 2.19 3.87 4.20
C ASN A 184 2.90 3.86 2.84
N PHE A 185 3.77 2.90 2.57
CA PHE A 185 4.53 2.84 1.32
C PHE A 185 4.32 1.50 0.65
N ALA A 186 3.92 1.52 -0.62
CA ALA A 186 3.46 0.35 -1.34
C ALA A 186 4.08 0.27 -2.74
N ALA A 187 4.30 -0.96 -3.21
CA ALA A 187 4.93 -1.23 -4.49
C ALA A 187 4.03 -0.84 -5.67
N CYS A 188 4.58 -0.17 -6.67
CA CYS A 188 3.87 0.13 -7.91
C CYS A 188 3.83 -1.09 -8.82
N ILE A 189 2.62 -1.60 -9.05
CA ILE A 189 2.34 -2.74 -9.94
C ILE A 189 1.78 -2.31 -11.30
N GLY A 190 1.73 -1.00 -11.53
CA GLY A 190 1.45 -0.38 -12.83
C GLY A 190 0.00 0.01 -13.01
N ASP A 191 -0.46 -0.06 -14.26
CA ASP A 191 -1.72 0.52 -14.70
C ASP A 191 -2.77 -0.54 -15.10
N SER A 192 -2.62 -1.77 -14.62
CA SER A 192 -3.61 -2.83 -14.80
C SER A 192 -3.68 -3.71 -13.57
N ALA A 193 -4.91 -3.99 -13.13
CA ALA A 193 -5.19 -4.93 -12.05
C ALA A 193 -5.27 -6.39 -12.51
N VAL A 194 -5.08 -6.66 -13.81
CA VAL A 194 -5.24 -8.00 -14.36
C VAL A 194 -4.05 -8.87 -13.99
N GLN A 195 -4.33 -9.96 -13.27
CA GLN A 195 -3.34 -10.91 -12.76
C GLN A 195 -2.25 -10.29 -11.84
N SER A 196 -2.51 -9.12 -11.27
CA SER A 196 -1.57 -8.41 -10.37
C SER A 196 -1.33 -9.11 -9.02
N ASP A 197 -1.99 -10.23 -8.81
CA ASP A 197 -1.91 -11.09 -7.64
C ASP A 197 -1.03 -12.31 -7.82
N TYR A 198 -1.12 -12.94 -8.98
CA TYR A 198 -0.31 -14.11 -9.30
C TYR A 198 0.96 -13.73 -10.05
N GLY A 199 0.92 -12.65 -10.82
CA GLY A 199 1.91 -12.41 -11.86
C GLY A 199 1.94 -13.55 -12.89
N PRO A 200 2.98 -13.64 -13.74
CA PRO A 200 3.09 -14.66 -14.78
C PRO A 200 3.59 -16.00 -14.25
N TYR A 201 3.15 -16.39 -13.06
CA TYR A 201 3.65 -17.57 -12.36
C TYR A 201 3.36 -18.87 -13.12
N LEU A 202 4.42 -19.54 -13.61
CA LEU A 202 4.35 -20.69 -14.53
C LEU A 202 4.50 -22.05 -13.85
N ASN A 203 4.94 -22.11 -12.59
CA ASN A 203 5.53 -23.34 -12.05
C ASN A 203 4.59 -24.27 -11.31
N VAL A 204 3.28 -24.12 -11.50
CA VAL A 204 2.31 -24.88 -10.75
C VAL A 204 1.06 -25.25 -11.54
N SER A 205 0.86 -26.56 -11.64
CA SER A 205 -0.19 -27.25 -12.38
C SER A 205 -1.62 -26.78 -12.08
N PRO A 206 -2.49 -26.72 -13.10
CA PRO A 206 -2.32 -25.91 -14.30
C PRO A 206 -2.99 -24.55 -14.03
N PHE A 207 -2.22 -23.54 -13.65
CA PHE A 207 -2.66 -22.20 -14.04
C PHE A 207 -2.61 -22.16 -15.57
N ASP A 208 -3.75 -21.82 -16.17
CA ASP A 208 -3.95 -21.82 -17.61
C ASP A 208 -2.83 -21.03 -18.28
N ARG A 209 -2.23 -21.56 -19.35
CA ARG A 209 -1.25 -20.84 -20.18
C ARG A 209 -1.76 -19.42 -20.50
N SER A 210 -3.07 -19.29 -20.69
CA SER A 210 -3.77 -18.02 -20.86
C SER A 210 -3.53 -17.02 -19.73
N ALA A 211 -3.56 -17.44 -18.46
CA ALA A 211 -3.41 -16.54 -17.31
C ALA A 211 -1.97 -16.01 -17.16
N ALA A 212 -0.97 -16.84 -17.46
CA ALA A 212 0.42 -16.39 -17.47
C ALA A 212 0.69 -15.44 -18.66
N GLU A 213 0.05 -15.68 -19.81
CA GLU A 213 0.10 -14.77 -20.95
C GLU A 213 -0.63 -13.44 -20.64
N ASP A 214 -1.79 -13.48 -19.98
CA ASP A 214 -2.50 -12.30 -19.45
C ASP A 214 -1.62 -11.49 -18.51
N ALA A 215 -0.95 -12.14 -17.56
CA ALA A 215 -0.08 -11.44 -16.61
C ALA A 215 1.11 -10.78 -17.29
N ARG A 216 1.75 -11.47 -18.26
CA ARG A 216 2.84 -10.86 -19.06
C ARG A 216 2.36 -9.66 -19.87
N ALA A 217 1.11 -9.68 -20.34
CA ALA A 217 0.50 -8.57 -21.06
C ALA A 217 0.13 -7.38 -20.16
N ALA A 218 -0.39 -7.66 -18.97
CA ALA A 218 -1.03 -6.67 -18.11
C ALA A 218 -0.16 -6.12 -16.97
N CYS A 219 0.75 -6.92 -16.40
CA CYS A 219 1.55 -6.51 -15.25
C CYS A 219 2.70 -5.58 -15.68
N ARG A 220 2.41 -4.30 -15.89
CA ARG A 220 3.35 -3.33 -16.49
C ARG A 220 4.11 -2.46 -15.49
N GLY A 221 3.84 -2.60 -14.19
CA GLY A 221 4.43 -1.80 -13.11
C GLY A 221 5.95 -1.79 -13.02
N PHE A 222 6.53 -1.02 -12.11
CA PHE A 222 7.94 -1.17 -11.73
C PHE A 222 8.21 -2.52 -11.04
N PHE A 223 7.26 -2.99 -10.24
CA PHE A 223 7.27 -4.34 -9.68
C PHE A 223 6.29 -5.23 -10.43
N MET A 224 6.76 -6.35 -10.97
CA MET A 224 5.87 -7.39 -11.50
C MET A 224 5.74 -8.43 -10.38
N PRO A 225 4.51 -8.71 -9.89
CA PRO A 225 4.29 -9.68 -8.84
C PRO A 225 4.96 -11.02 -9.17
N ARG A 226 5.66 -11.58 -8.18
CA ARG A 226 6.34 -12.90 -8.24
C ARG A 226 7.38 -13.04 -9.35
N GLN A 227 7.91 -11.93 -9.84
CA GLN A 227 8.96 -11.93 -10.84
C GLN A 227 10.19 -11.21 -10.33
N ARG A 228 11.34 -11.79 -10.67
CA ARG A 228 12.64 -11.15 -10.48
C ARG A 228 12.80 -10.16 -11.63
N THR A 229 12.94 -8.90 -11.27
CA THR A 229 13.13 -7.80 -12.21
C THR A 229 14.38 -7.02 -11.80
N ALA A 230 14.95 -6.26 -12.72
CA ALA A 230 16.12 -5.43 -12.49
C ALA A 230 15.94 -4.04 -13.12
N PHE A 231 16.81 -3.08 -12.80
CA PHE A 231 16.70 -1.73 -13.37
C PHE A 231 16.73 -1.71 -14.90
N ARG A 232 17.45 -2.65 -15.53
CA ARG A 232 17.50 -2.80 -16.99
C ARG A 232 16.14 -3.13 -17.63
N ASP A 233 15.18 -3.62 -16.85
CA ASP A 233 13.84 -3.96 -17.33
C ASP A 233 12.92 -2.73 -17.37
N CYS A 234 13.36 -1.58 -16.82
CA CYS A 234 12.66 -0.29 -16.87
C CYS A 234 13.11 0.49 -18.12
N LEU A 235 12.59 0.10 -19.28
CA LEU A 235 12.91 0.68 -20.58
C LEU A 235 12.40 2.12 -20.75
N ASP A 236 11.41 2.53 -19.95
CA ASP A 236 10.83 3.89 -20.00
C ASP A 236 11.68 4.91 -19.21
N GLY A 237 12.72 4.42 -18.51
CA GLY A 237 13.68 5.21 -17.74
C GLY A 237 13.34 5.25 -16.26
N LEU A 238 14.35 5.06 -15.39
CA LEU A 238 14.16 5.03 -13.93
C LEU A 238 13.58 6.33 -13.36
N SER A 239 13.94 7.48 -13.93
CA SER A 239 13.40 8.79 -13.53
C SER A 239 11.95 9.04 -13.98
N ASN A 240 11.45 8.20 -14.89
CA ASN A 240 10.12 8.30 -15.50
C ASN A 240 9.18 7.15 -15.10
N THR A 241 9.63 6.23 -14.25
CA THR A 241 8.81 5.13 -13.76
C THR A 241 8.68 5.22 -12.24
N ILE A 242 7.45 5.27 -11.75
CA ILE A 242 7.11 5.22 -10.33
C ILE A 242 7.40 3.80 -9.83
N ALA A 243 8.34 3.69 -8.89
CA ALA A 243 8.65 2.45 -8.18
C ALA A 243 7.64 2.15 -7.07
N MET A 244 7.25 3.16 -6.31
CA MET A 244 6.35 2.99 -5.16
C MET A 244 5.49 4.24 -4.98
N GLY A 245 4.36 4.09 -4.28
CA GLY A 245 3.51 5.21 -3.90
C GLY A 245 3.15 5.20 -2.42
N GLU A 246 2.84 6.39 -1.90
CA GLU A 246 2.25 6.54 -0.58
C GLU A 246 0.80 6.01 -0.56
N ILE A 247 0.41 5.40 0.55
CA ILE A 247 -0.95 4.92 0.81
C ILE A 247 -1.43 5.42 2.17
N ALA A 248 -2.67 5.88 2.25
CA ALA A 248 -3.35 6.06 3.52
C ALA A 248 -3.76 4.68 4.06
N THR A 249 -3.68 4.51 5.37
CA THR A 249 -4.16 3.31 6.05
C THR A 249 -5.56 3.49 6.61
N ASP A 250 -6.31 2.39 6.68
CA ASP A 250 -7.71 2.42 7.11
C ASP A 250 -7.84 2.78 8.59
N LEU A 251 -8.77 3.69 8.91
CA LEU A 251 -9.02 4.09 10.30
C LEU A 251 -10.33 3.49 10.84
N GLY A 252 -10.98 2.62 10.06
CA GLY A 252 -12.34 2.15 10.36
C GLY A 252 -13.40 3.24 10.18
N ASP A 253 -13.09 4.29 9.41
CA ASP A 253 -13.91 5.49 9.20
C ASP A 253 -14.74 5.45 7.91
N GLU A 254 -14.76 4.32 7.20
CA GLU A 254 -15.45 4.13 5.91
C GLU A 254 -14.85 4.97 4.76
N ASP A 255 -13.61 5.45 4.89
CA ASP A 255 -12.94 6.25 3.86
C ASP A 255 -12.81 5.46 2.53
N VAL A 256 -13.22 6.09 1.43
CA VAL A 256 -13.26 5.47 0.09
C VAL A 256 -11.88 5.04 -0.40
N ARG A 257 -10.80 5.57 0.17
CA ARG A 257 -9.42 5.27 -0.23
C ARG A 257 -8.81 4.10 0.52
N THR A 258 -9.45 3.66 1.61
CA THR A 258 -8.83 2.70 2.54
C THR A 258 -9.74 1.55 2.94
N LYS A 259 -11.06 1.75 2.86
CA LYS A 259 -12.05 0.73 3.20
C LYS A 259 -12.48 -0.03 1.96
N VAL A 260 -12.57 -1.35 2.09
CA VAL A 260 -13.15 -2.22 1.05
C VAL A 260 -14.64 -1.87 0.87
N PRO A 261 -15.12 -1.51 -0.33
CA PRO A 261 -16.55 -1.42 -0.61
C PRO A 261 -17.24 -2.79 -0.48
N ASN A 262 -18.50 -2.78 -0.05
CA ASN A 262 -19.43 -3.91 -0.15
C ASN A 262 -20.51 -3.53 -1.13
N VAL A 263 -20.86 -4.48 -1.97
CA VAL A 263 -21.98 -4.31 -2.89
C VAL A 263 -22.82 -5.55 -2.68
N SER A 264 -24.10 -5.36 -2.35
CA SER A 264 -25.11 -6.42 -2.34
C SER A 264 -25.25 -7.11 -3.71
N GLY A 265 -24.58 -6.59 -4.75
CA GLY A 265 -24.07 -7.32 -5.91
C GLY A 265 -22.63 -6.93 -6.25
N SER A 266 -21.63 -7.53 -5.58
CA SER A 266 -20.18 -7.30 -5.75
C SER A 266 -19.77 -6.96 -7.19
N PRO A 267 -18.99 -5.88 -7.46
CA PRO A 267 -18.60 -5.53 -8.82
C PRO A 267 -17.79 -6.69 -9.37
N HIS A 268 -18.35 -7.36 -10.37
CA HIS A 268 -17.66 -8.46 -11.00
C HIS A 268 -16.31 -7.94 -11.49
N ILE A 269 -15.24 -8.72 -11.32
CA ILE A 269 -13.91 -8.25 -11.67
C ILE A 269 -13.82 -7.74 -13.13
N ASN A 270 -14.64 -8.30 -14.01
CA ASN A 270 -14.76 -7.84 -15.39
C ASN A 270 -15.31 -6.42 -15.52
N HIS A 271 -16.25 -5.99 -14.66
CA HIS A 271 -16.77 -4.63 -14.66
C HIS A 271 -15.69 -3.64 -14.24
N ILE A 272 -14.94 -3.95 -13.17
CA ILE A 272 -13.82 -3.13 -12.72
C ILE A 272 -12.74 -3.07 -13.81
N ARG A 273 -12.43 -4.23 -14.43
CA ARG A 273 -11.46 -4.31 -15.55
C ARG A 273 -11.86 -3.42 -16.73
N GLN A 274 -13.14 -3.37 -17.06
CA GLN A 274 -13.67 -2.58 -18.18
C GLN A 274 -13.88 -1.11 -17.83
N ASN A 275 -14.15 -0.79 -16.56
CA ASN A 275 -14.32 0.56 -16.05
C ASN A 275 -13.69 0.65 -14.63
N PRO A 276 -12.47 1.17 -14.49
CA PRO A 276 -11.84 1.37 -13.19
C PRO A 276 -12.62 2.27 -12.22
N SER A 277 -13.39 3.25 -12.73
CA SER A 277 -14.28 4.12 -11.95
C SER A 277 -15.65 3.49 -11.62
N TYR A 278 -15.83 2.17 -11.83
CA TYR A 278 -17.12 1.50 -11.61
C TYR A 278 -17.71 1.81 -10.23
N CYS A 279 -16.89 1.84 -9.18
CA CYS A 279 -17.39 2.09 -7.83
C CYS A 279 -17.98 3.50 -7.66
N ALA A 280 -17.34 4.53 -8.23
CA ALA A 280 -17.88 5.88 -8.24
C ALA A 280 -19.14 5.99 -9.12
N ASP A 281 -19.16 5.31 -10.27
CA ASP A 281 -20.26 5.39 -11.24
C ASP A 281 -21.54 4.66 -10.79
N ASN A 282 -21.44 3.73 -9.83
CA ASN A 282 -22.56 2.89 -9.38
C ASN A 282 -23.11 3.30 -8.01
N GLY A 283 -22.92 4.55 -7.59
CA GLY A 283 -23.56 5.11 -6.39
C GLY A 283 -23.09 4.48 -5.07
N LEU A 284 -21.85 3.95 -5.04
CA LEU A 284 -21.30 3.36 -3.82
C LEU A 284 -20.82 4.42 -2.82
N ILE A 285 -20.39 5.56 -3.34
CA ILE A 285 -19.90 6.71 -2.56
C ILE A 285 -21.08 7.50 -2.00
N ASP A 286 -20.96 7.97 -0.76
CA ASP A 286 -21.95 8.82 -0.12
C ASP A 286 -22.03 10.18 -0.86
N PRO A 287 -23.18 10.56 -1.43
CA PRO A 287 -23.31 11.80 -2.19
C PRO A 287 -23.21 13.05 -1.29
N GLU A 288 -23.51 12.95 0.00
CA GLU A 288 -23.36 14.05 0.96
C GLU A 288 -21.95 14.09 1.55
N ARG A 289 -21.25 12.95 1.57
CA ARG A 289 -19.90 12.81 2.13
C ARG A 289 -18.96 12.09 1.16
N PRO A 290 -18.49 12.73 0.08
CA PRO A 290 -17.79 12.07 -1.04
C PRO A 290 -16.44 11.43 -0.70
N ARG A 291 -15.93 11.60 0.53
CA ARG A 291 -14.75 10.90 1.05
C ARG A 291 -15.07 9.55 1.68
N PHE A 292 -16.35 9.21 1.85
CA PHE A 292 -16.80 8.02 2.54
C PHE A 292 -17.74 7.20 1.68
N TRP A 293 -17.72 5.89 1.88
CA TRP A 293 -18.72 5.00 1.29
C TRP A 293 -20.11 5.32 1.86
N ALA A 294 -21.15 5.12 1.05
CA ALA A 294 -22.52 5.27 1.53
C ALA A 294 -22.83 4.18 2.59
N PRO A 295 -23.71 4.46 3.56
CA PRO A 295 -24.06 3.49 4.59
C PRO A 295 -24.50 2.15 4.01
N GLY A 296 -23.90 1.05 4.47
CA GLY A 296 -24.16 -0.31 3.97
C GLY A 296 -23.30 -0.75 2.78
N ASN A 297 -22.55 0.18 2.17
CA ASN A 297 -21.67 -0.11 1.02
C ASN A 297 -20.22 -0.42 1.41
N THR A 298 -19.97 -0.97 2.60
CA THR A 298 -18.62 -1.37 3.07
C THR A 298 -18.52 -2.84 3.46
N GLY A 299 -17.40 -3.48 3.12
CA GLY A 299 -17.11 -4.91 3.34
C GLY A 299 -17.02 -5.28 4.81
N ASN A 300 -17.62 -6.41 5.20
CA ASN A 300 -17.62 -6.90 6.58
C ASN A 300 -16.35 -7.69 6.92
N THR A 301 -15.19 -7.02 6.88
CA THR A 301 -13.94 -7.59 7.40
C THR A 301 -13.20 -6.54 8.21
N ALA A 302 -13.34 -6.62 9.54
CA ALA A 302 -12.66 -5.71 10.47
C ALA A 302 -11.13 -5.71 10.28
N ILE A 303 -10.58 -6.80 9.76
CA ILE A 303 -9.15 -7.01 9.51
C ILE A 303 -8.70 -6.71 8.07
N ALA A 304 -9.59 -6.21 7.20
CA ALA A 304 -9.25 -5.89 5.81
C ALA A 304 -9.34 -4.38 5.55
N GLY A 305 -8.40 -3.64 6.13
CA GLY A 305 -8.14 -2.25 5.81
C GLY A 305 -6.89 -2.11 4.94
N ARG A 306 -6.87 -1.09 4.09
CA ARG A 306 -5.68 -0.77 3.30
C ARG A 306 -4.49 -0.49 4.21
N GLY A 307 -3.32 -1.00 3.83
CA GLY A 307 -2.07 -0.84 4.56
C GLY A 307 -2.00 -1.56 5.91
N TYR A 308 -2.93 -2.47 6.23
CA TYR A 308 -2.94 -3.20 7.51
C TYR A 308 -1.84 -4.25 7.68
N ARG A 309 -1.12 -4.57 6.60
CA ARG A 309 -0.13 -5.66 6.58
C ARG A 309 1.05 -5.24 5.73
N TRP A 310 2.06 -4.67 6.35
CA TRP A 310 3.27 -4.23 5.65
C TRP A 310 3.94 -5.40 4.89
N ALA A 311 3.86 -6.61 5.43
CA ALA A 311 4.47 -7.79 4.83
C ALA A 311 3.70 -8.39 3.66
N SER A 312 2.46 -7.96 3.38
CA SER A 312 1.65 -8.56 2.32
C SER A 312 1.86 -7.87 0.97
N HIS A 313 2.19 -8.62 -0.08
CA HIS A 313 2.25 -8.05 -1.44
C HIS A 313 0.85 -7.83 -2.05
N MET A 314 -0.19 -8.42 -1.46
CA MET A 314 -1.52 -8.46 -2.06
C MET A 314 -1.97 -7.04 -2.47
N PRO A 315 -2.58 -6.87 -3.66
CA PRO A 315 -2.76 -5.54 -4.25
C PRO A 315 -3.43 -4.52 -3.32
N PHE A 316 -4.43 -4.95 -2.55
CA PHE A 316 -5.14 -4.07 -1.63
C PHE A 316 -4.29 -3.61 -0.42
N TYR A 317 -3.38 -4.45 0.07
CA TYR A 317 -2.63 -4.18 1.31
C TYR A 317 -1.30 -3.45 1.07
N GLY A 318 -0.53 -3.89 0.07
CA GLY A 318 0.86 -3.47 -0.11
C GLY A 318 1.23 -3.06 -1.53
N SER A 319 0.24 -2.74 -2.38
CA SER A 319 0.49 -2.27 -3.75
C SER A 319 -0.28 -0.98 -4.09
N VAL A 320 0.22 -0.27 -5.09
CA VAL A 320 -0.43 0.87 -5.74
C VAL A 320 -0.50 0.66 -7.24
N MET A 321 -1.54 1.22 -7.84
CA MET A 321 -1.72 1.30 -9.28
C MET A 321 -1.83 2.75 -9.73
N THR A 322 -1.37 3.04 -10.94
CA THR A 322 -1.42 4.37 -11.57
C THR A 322 -2.61 4.49 -12.53
N ILE A 323 -3.80 4.06 -12.07
CA ILE A 323 -5.03 4.07 -12.89
C ILE A 323 -5.87 5.30 -12.57
N LEU A 324 -6.29 5.43 -11.30
CA LEU A 324 -6.98 6.62 -10.82
C LEU A 324 -5.96 7.58 -10.20
N PRO A 325 -6.13 8.91 -10.34
CA PRO A 325 -5.22 9.89 -9.75
C PRO A 325 -5.16 9.76 -8.21
N PRO A 326 -4.16 10.39 -7.55
CA PRO A 326 -4.02 10.31 -6.11
C PRO A 326 -5.31 10.65 -5.35
N ASN A 327 -5.50 9.99 -4.22
CA ASN A 327 -6.63 10.19 -3.32
C ASN A 327 -8.02 9.83 -3.88
N ARG A 328 -8.08 9.13 -5.01
CA ARG A 328 -9.31 8.50 -5.52
C ARG A 328 -9.65 7.19 -4.80
N GLU A 329 -10.89 6.77 -4.98
CA GLU A 329 -11.50 5.59 -4.39
C GLU A 329 -10.78 4.29 -4.73
N VAL A 330 -10.79 3.34 -3.80
CA VAL A 330 -10.49 1.94 -4.11
C VAL A 330 -11.70 1.29 -4.75
N CYS A 331 -11.49 0.33 -5.64
CA CYS A 331 -12.57 -0.46 -6.21
C CYS A 331 -12.18 -1.94 -6.29
N ILE A 332 -12.95 -2.80 -5.64
CA ILE A 332 -12.64 -4.22 -5.43
C ILE A 332 -13.95 -5.03 -5.36
N GLN A 333 -13.88 -6.30 -5.75
CA GLN A 333 -15.07 -7.16 -5.88
C GLN A 333 -15.79 -7.45 -4.56
N SER A 334 -15.19 -8.18 -3.60
CA SER A 334 -16.00 -8.72 -2.49
C SER A 334 -15.35 -8.76 -1.10
N ASN A 335 -14.06 -8.46 -0.95
CA ASN A 335 -13.29 -8.46 0.30
C ASN A 335 -11.82 -8.08 0.01
N GLY A 336 -11.06 -7.67 1.03
CA GLY A 336 -9.65 -7.26 0.88
C GLY A 336 -8.65 -8.39 0.58
N TYR A 337 -9.11 -9.65 0.49
CA TYR A 337 -8.32 -10.76 -0.05
C TYR A 337 -8.59 -10.99 -1.54
N ASN A 338 -9.58 -10.31 -2.12
CA ASN A 338 -9.75 -10.35 -3.57
C ASN A 338 -8.54 -9.70 -4.21
N THR A 339 -8.09 -10.40 -5.22
CA THR A 339 -6.72 -10.35 -5.63
C THR A 339 -6.54 -9.37 -6.81
N ARG A 340 -7.63 -8.84 -7.35
CA ARG A 340 -7.64 -7.85 -8.43
C ARG A 340 -8.50 -6.67 -8.00
N CYS A 341 -7.87 -5.54 -7.76
CA CYS A 341 -8.52 -4.32 -7.25
C CYS A 341 -7.86 -3.07 -7.81
N ILE A 342 -8.60 -1.97 -7.89
CA ILE A 342 -8.05 -0.64 -8.09
C ILE A 342 -7.70 -0.10 -6.72
N ALA A 343 -6.41 0.08 -6.47
CA ALA A 343 -5.90 0.68 -5.25
C ALA A 343 -4.83 1.70 -5.64
N GLY A 344 -5.23 2.97 -5.73
CA GLY A 344 -4.35 4.06 -6.15
C GLY A 344 -3.41 4.57 -5.06
N VAL A 345 -2.61 5.56 -5.38
CA VAL A 345 -1.85 6.33 -4.39
C VAL A 345 -2.81 7.13 -3.52
N SER A 346 -2.58 7.18 -2.21
CA SER A 346 -3.38 8.01 -1.30
C SER A 346 -2.56 8.52 -0.13
N SER A 347 -2.93 9.67 0.42
CA SER A 347 -2.22 10.30 1.52
C SER A 347 -3.16 11.02 2.47
N ARG A 348 -2.71 11.26 3.70
CA ARG A 348 -3.34 12.19 4.64
C ARG A 348 -2.82 13.63 4.46
N HIS A 349 -1.81 13.83 3.62
CA HIS A 349 -1.39 15.16 3.18
C HIS A 349 -2.45 15.79 2.27
N GLN A 350 -2.66 17.09 2.44
CA GLN A 350 -3.56 17.85 1.57
C GLN A 350 -2.99 18.03 0.16
N GLY A 351 -3.81 17.72 -0.85
CA GLY A 351 -3.61 18.12 -2.25
C GLY A 351 -2.76 17.18 -3.10
N GLY A 352 -2.37 16.02 -2.56
CA GLY A 352 -1.51 15.07 -3.26
C GLY A 352 -0.95 14.00 -2.34
N ALA A 353 0.06 13.29 -2.84
CA ALA A 353 0.74 12.22 -2.13
C ALA A 353 2.18 12.08 -2.62
N HIS A 354 3.06 11.47 -1.82
CA HIS A 354 4.40 11.17 -2.29
C HIS A 354 4.42 9.94 -3.20
N VAL A 355 5.30 10.00 -4.20
CA VAL A 355 5.70 8.85 -5.01
C VAL A 355 7.22 8.74 -4.98
N LEU A 356 7.71 7.51 -5.07
CA LEU A 356 9.12 7.20 -5.24
C LEU A 356 9.34 6.76 -6.68
N MET A 357 10.23 7.45 -7.38
CA MET A 357 10.67 7.13 -8.73
C MET A 357 11.72 6.01 -8.70
N GLY A 358 11.89 5.32 -9.82
CA GLY A 358 12.83 4.22 -9.98
C GLY A 358 14.30 4.60 -9.82
N ASP A 359 14.63 5.88 -9.92
CA ASP A 359 15.98 6.43 -9.69
C ASP A 359 16.22 6.83 -8.22
N GLY A 360 15.22 6.65 -7.34
CA GLY A 360 15.28 6.99 -5.92
C GLY A 360 14.75 8.39 -5.58
N ALA A 361 14.35 9.20 -6.56
CA ALA A 361 13.75 10.51 -6.30
C ALA A 361 12.37 10.38 -5.66
N VAL A 362 12.09 11.19 -4.63
CA VAL A 362 10.75 11.29 -4.02
C VAL A 362 10.10 12.59 -4.47
N LYS A 363 8.94 12.47 -5.13
CA LYS A 363 8.16 13.59 -5.64
C LYS A 363 6.80 13.67 -4.94
N PHE A 364 6.26 14.88 -4.81
CA PHE A 364 4.89 15.08 -4.34
C PHE A 364 3.98 15.32 -5.54
N VAL A 365 3.12 14.36 -5.85
CA VAL A 365 2.21 14.39 -6.99
C VAL A 365 0.85 14.89 -6.53
N THR A 366 0.29 15.87 -7.24
CA THR A 366 -0.99 16.47 -6.88
C THR A 366 -2.17 15.59 -7.28
N ASP A 367 -3.30 15.77 -6.60
CA ASP A 367 -4.58 15.11 -6.94
C ASP A 367 -5.08 15.51 -8.35
N SER A 368 -4.53 16.58 -8.92
CA SER A 368 -4.89 17.15 -10.23
C SER A 368 -3.99 16.70 -11.38
N ILE A 369 -3.12 15.70 -11.17
CA ILE A 369 -2.31 15.15 -12.26
C ILE A 369 -3.20 14.64 -13.40
N GLU A 370 -2.74 14.83 -14.64
CA GLU A 370 -3.45 14.35 -15.83
C GLU A 370 -3.49 12.82 -15.81
N ALA A 371 -4.70 12.26 -15.72
CA ALA A 371 -4.94 10.83 -15.48
C ALA A 371 -5.82 10.16 -16.56
N GLY A 372 -5.87 10.74 -17.76
CA GLY A 372 -6.55 10.18 -18.93
C GLY A 372 -8.01 9.81 -18.71
N ASP A 373 -8.44 8.71 -19.35
CA ASP A 373 -9.79 8.19 -19.24
C ASP A 373 -9.89 7.13 -18.12
N SER A 374 -10.41 7.54 -16.97
CA SER A 374 -10.61 6.67 -15.81
C SER A 374 -11.67 5.57 -16.02
N ARG A 375 -12.41 5.61 -17.13
CA ARG A 375 -13.41 4.61 -17.54
C ARG A 375 -12.92 3.72 -18.68
N ALA A 376 -11.71 3.94 -19.19
CA ALA A 376 -11.10 3.06 -20.16
C ALA A 376 -10.75 1.71 -19.52
N GLY A 377 -11.06 0.63 -20.22
CA GLY A 377 -10.73 -0.70 -19.78
C GLY A 377 -9.22 -0.96 -19.78
N MET A 378 -8.74 -1.70 -18.80
CA MET A 378 -7.31 -2.00 -18.63
C MET A 378 -6.76 -2.89 -19.76
N VAL A 379 -5.45 -2.83 -19.98
CA VAL A 379 -4.74 -3.72 -20.91
C VAL A 379 -4.66 -5.14 -20.35
N PHE A 380 -4.94 -6.14 -21.20
CA PHE A 380 -4.80 -7.58 -20.93
C PHE A 380 -4.69 -8.39 -22.23
N ASN A 381 -4.45 -9.71 -22.16
CA ASN A 381 -4.19 -10.53 -23.35
C ASN A 381 -5.49 -10.85 -24.13
N ILE A 382 -5.97 -9.88 -24.90
CA ILE A 382 -7.11 -10.05 -25.82
C ILE A 382 -6.85 -9.48 -27.22
N THR A 383 -7.67 -9.93 -28.17
CA THR A 383 -7.66 -9.50 -29.57
C THR A 383 -8.42 -8.19 -29.85
N TRP A 384 -9.08 -7.58 -28.86
CA TRP A 384 -9.73 -6.28 -29.09
C TRP A 384 -8.69 -5.17 -29.22
N ALA A 385 -8.82 -4.38 -30.29
CA ALA A 385 -7.82 -3.38 -30.66
C ALA A 385 -7.53 -2.34 -29.57
N ALA A 386 -8.50 -2.03 -28.70
CA ALA A 386 -8.41 -0.97 -27.68
C ALA A 386 -7.73 -1.38 -26.37
N GLN A 387 -7.47 -2.68 -26.13
CA GLN A 387 -6.90 -3.16 -24.86
C GLN A 387 -5.73 -4.14 -25.08
N ARG A 388 -5.18 -4.16 -26.29
CA ARG A 388 -4.10 -5.08 -26.68
C ARG A 388 -2.78 -4.74 -25.96
N PRO A 389 -1.93 -5.75 -25.70
CA PRO A 389 -0.61 -5.52 -25.11
C PRO A 389 0.24 -4.57 -25.97
N GLY A 390 1.06 -3.73 -25.32
CA GLY A 390 1.96 -2.77 -25.97
C GLY A 390 1.32 -1.45 -26.38
N LEU A 391 0.05 -1.21 -26.05
CA LEU A 391 -0.53 0.13 -26.13
C LEU A 391 0.00 1.04 -25.02
N PRO A 392 0.11 2.37 -25.28
CA PRO A 392 0.29 3.37 -24.23
C PRO A 392 -0.79 3.27 -23.15
N SER A 393 -0.52 3.80 -21.97
CA SER A 393 -1.52 3.84 -20.91
C SER A 393 -2.70 4.72 -21.31
N PRO A 394 -3.96 4.26 -21.14
CA PRO A 394 -5.12 5.12 -21.37
C PRO A 394 -5.35 6.13 -20.25
N TYR A 395 -4.58 6.04 -19.15
CA TYR A 395 -4.70 6.86 -17.95
C TYR A 395 -3.73 8.05 -17.94
N GLY A 396 -3.41 8.56 -19.14
CA GLY A 396 -2.65 9.80 -19.31
C GLY A 396 -1.23 9.74 -18.77
N LEU A 397 -0.70 10.90 -18.41
CA LEU A 397 0.62 11.05 -17.78
C LEU A 397 0.72 10.17 -16.55
N TRP A 398 -0.30 10.17 -15.69
CA TRP A 398 -0.32 9.35 -14.48
C TRP A 398 -0.12 7.86 -14.78
N GLY A 399 -0.87 7.33 -15.75
CA GLY A 399 -0.76 5.97 -16.23
C GLY A 399 0.62 5.63 -16.77
N SER A 400 1.15 6.51 -17.65
CA SER A 400 2.47 6.35 -18.26
C SER A 400 3.60 6.28 -17.23
N LEU A 401 3.47 7.01 -16.12
CA LEU A 401 4.44 6.98 -15.03
C LEU A 401 4.47 5.64 -14.29
N GLY A 402 3.44 4.81 -14.38
CA GLY A 402 3.43 3.49 -13.76
C GLY A 402 3.89 2.36 -14.67
N THR A 403 4.11 2.60 -15.97
CA THR A 403 4.56 1.56 -16.89
C THR A 403 6.09 1.53 -16.95
N ARG A 404 6.68 0.32 -16.95
CA ARG A 404 8.15 0.15 -17.00
C ARG A 404 8.71 0.11 -18.42
N ALA A 405 7.91 -0.38 -19.37
CA ALA A 405 8.37 -0.80 -20.70
C ALA A 405 7.30 -0.66 -21.78
N ALA A 406 6.43 0.35 -21.66
CA ALA A 406 5.46 0.70 -22.69
C ALA A 406 6.05 1.65 -23.75
N ARG A 407 7.30 2.10 -23.56
CA ARG A 407 8.04 3.08 -24.38
C ARG A 407 7.36 4.44 -24.43
N GLU A 408 6.77 4.83 -23.30
CA GLU A 408 6.10 6.11 -23.14
C GLU A 408 7.15 7.18 -22.81
N VAL A 409 7.34 8.14 -23.71
CA VAL A 409 8.29 9.26 -23.51
C VAL A 409 7.54 10.38 -22.81
N ILE A 410 8.08 10.84 -21.68
CA ILE A 410 7.47 11.89 -20.85
C ILE A 410 8.21 13.20 -21.13
N ASP A 411 7.56 14.10 -21.86
CA ASP A 411 8.12 15.42 -22.24
C ASP A 411 7.83 16.52 -21.20
N ALA A 412 7.03 16.25 -20.17
CA ALA A 412 6.58 17.24 -19.19
C ALA A 412 7.19 17.00 -17.80
N GLU A 413 7.65 18.07 -17.13
CA GLU A 413 7.96 18.03 -15.70
C GLU A 413 6.66 17.97 -14.88
N PHE A 414 6.65 17.12 -13.85
CA PHE A 414 5.52 16.86 -12.94
C PHE A 414 6.01 16.66 -11.50
#